data_AF-X1PIT3-F1
#
_entry.id   AF-X1PIT3-F1
#
_cell.length_a   1.000
_cell.length_b   1.000
_cell.length_c   1.000
_cell.angle_alpha   90.00
_cell.angle_beta   90.00
_cell.angle_gamma   90.00
#
_symmetry.space_group_name_H-M   'P 1'
#
loop_
_entity.id
_entity.type
_entity.pdbx_description
1 polymer ?
#
loop_
_entity_poly.entity_id
_entity_poly.type
_entity_poly.pdbx_seq_one_letter_code
_entity_poly.pdbx_strand_id
1 'polypeptide(L)'
;FALGFGTGGEHISGSYSAVDSNNNPYGYGVDSFSAYLNADVVNGHIGAGCGRTDSTGMYGNAGQESWSFVEVWSGSASMAYRTTTNFAQMVDASYGFQLPGGHNIVVIDADYELGRGIDDGRGNSSWLYAEGTGSATLDCMSAEASGVWALEFGRGAGCYTDANFSATGSGHFAVTGEGNNGVTFNGLGISSGGGSLSIIADYVNGFSIGDYSLTAW
;
A
#
# COMPACT_ATOMS: atom_id res chain seq x y z
N PHE A 1 -1.04 -18.92 1.04
CA PHE A 1 -1.32 -17.49 0.75
C PHE A 1 -2.83 -17.28 0.64
N ALA A 2 -3.33 -16.12 1.08
CA ALA A 2 -4.71 -15.68 0.85
C ALA A 2 -4.71 -14.47 -0.09
N LEU A 3 -5.68 -14.38 -0.99
CA LEU A 3 -5.71 -13.35 -2.02
C LEU A 3 -7.15 -12.89 -2.23
N GLY A 4 -7.34 -11.57 -2.17
CA GLY A 4 -8.63 -10.93 -2.40
C GLY A 4 -8.51 -9.93 -3.54
N PHE A 5 -9.46 -9.96 -4.46
CA PHE A 5 -9.67 -8.91 -5.46
C PHE A 5 -11.17 -8.66 -5.59
N GLY A 6 -11.56 -7.40 -5.59
CA GLY A 6 -12.95 -6.97 -5.74
C GLY A 6 -13.03 -5.72 -6.62
N THR A 7 -13.98 -5.73 -7.55
CA THR A 7 -14.36 -4.53 -8.31
C THR A 7 -15.88 -4.46 -8.42
N GLY A 8 -16.40 -3.24 -8.48
CA GLY A 8 -17.81 -2.97 -8.72
C GLY A 8 -17.97 -1.53 -9.17
N GLY A 9 -18.94 -1.22 -10.03
CA GLY A 9 -19.15 0.12 -10.59
C GLY A 9 -19.88 0.08 -11.92
N GLU A 10 -20.09 1.24 -12.53
CA GLU A 10 -20.82 1.38 -13.80
C GLU A 10 -19.97 0.92 -14.99
N HIS A 11 -18.68 1.24 -14.96
CA HIS A 11 -17.71 0.83 -15.95
C HIS A 11 -16.44 0.36 -15.26
N ILE A 12 -15.97 -0.84 -15.62
CA ILE A 12 -14.79 -1.47 -15.05
C ILE A 12 -13.94 -1.99 -16.21
N SER A 13 -12.65 -1.68 -16.20
CA SER A 13 -11.66 -2.25 -17.12
C SER A 13 -10.36 -2.53 -16.40
N GLY A 14 -9.54 -3.43 -16.93
CA GLY A 14 -8.24 -3.73 -16.33
C GLY A 14 -7.75 -5.14 -16.56
N SER A 15 -6.72 -5.50 -15.81
CA SER A 15 -6.13 -6.83 -15.79
C SER A 15 -5.70 -7.20 -14.38
N TYR A 16 -5.89 -8.48 -14.08
CA TYR A 16 -5.44 -9.08 -12.84
C TYR A 16 -4.65 -10.35 -13.16
N SER A 17 -3.48 -10.50 -12.54
CA SER A 17 -2.64 -11.69 -12.68
C SER A 17 -2.10 -12.10 -11.33
N ALA A 18 -2.20 -13.39 -11.03
CA ALA A 18 -1.64 -14.00 -9.84
C ALA A 18 -0.87 -15.25 -10.25
N VAL A 19 0.37 -15.37 -9.77
CA VAL A 19 1.29 -16.44 -10.14
C VAL A 19 1.90 -17.05 -8.89
N ASP A 20 1.64 -18.35 -8.72
CA ASP A 20 2.40 -19.23 -7.84
C ASP A 20 3.52 -19.88 -8.67
N SER A 21 4.77 -19.65 -8.26
CA SER A 21 5.94 -19.95 -9.09
C SER A 21 6.46 -21.39 -8.96
N ASN A 22 5.95 -22.20 -8.01
CA ASN A 22 6.41 -23.56 -7.72
C ASN A 22 7.94 -23.72 -7.80
N ASN A 23 8.65 -22.80 -7.14
CA ASN A 23 10.09 -22.60 -7.29
C ASN A 23 10.85 -22.89 -6.00
N ASN A 24 10.16 -22.98 -4.86
CA ASN A 24 10.72 -23.22 -3.52
C ASN A 24 12.14 -22.65 -3.36
N PRO A 25 12.33 -21.33 -3.48
CA PRO A 25 13.63 -20.72 -3.81
C PRO A 25 14.72 -20.97 -2.77
N TYR A 26 14.33 -21.44 -1.58
CA TYR A 26 15.21 -21.70 -0.45
C TYR A 26 15.05 -23.12 0.14
N GLY A 27 14.34 -24.02 -0.55
CA GLY A 27 14.23 -25.43 -0.15
C GLY A 27 13.31 -25.70 1.05
N TYR A 28 12.58 -24.70 1.56
CA TYR A 28 11.73 -24.82 2.75
C TYR A 28 10.29 -25.31 2.49
N GLY A 29 9.96 -25.65 1.24
CA GLY A 29 8.63 -26.13 0.86
C GLY A 29 7.59 -25.01 0.77
N VAL A 30 8.04 -23.76 0.55
CA VAL A 30 7.18 -22.59 0.38
C VAL A 30 7.63 -21.84 -0.87
N ASP A 31 6.70 -21.67 -1.80
CA ASP A 31 6.93 -21.05 -3.09
C ASP A 31 6.90 -19.52 -3.04
N SER A 32 7.42 -18.88 -4.08
CA SER A 32 7.16 -17.47 -4.34
C SER A 32 5.78 -17.29 -4.94
N PHE A 33 5.07 -16.29 -4.45
CA PHE A 33 3.81 -15.81 -5.01
C PHE A 33 3.94 -14.35 -5.46
N SER A 34 3.23 -14.00 -6.53
CA SER A 34 3.11 -12.61 -6.96
C SER A 34 1.71 -12.31 -7.49
N ALA A 35 1.19 -11.13 -7.18
CA ALA A 35 -0.05 -10.62 -7.76
C ALA A 35 0.14 -9.20 -8.31
N TYR A 36 -0.54 -8.94 -9.43
CA TYR A 36 -0.49 -7.71 -10.20
C TYR A 36 -1.91 -7.31 -10.58
N LEU A 37 -2.27 -6.07 -10.33
CA LEU A 37 -3.55 -5.50 -10.70
C LEU A 37 -3.31 -4.14 -11.35
N ASN A 38 -3.89 -3.92 -12.51
CA ASN A 38 -4.07 -2.60 -13.09
C ASN A 38 -5.53 -2.50 -13.52
N ALA A 39 -6.30 -1.62 -12.88
CA ALA A 39 -7.72 -1.50 -13.16
C ALA A 39 -8.20 -0.04 -13.06
N ASP A 40 -9.30 0.22 -13.74
CA ASP A 40 -10.03 1.49 -13.80
C ASP A 40 -11.50 1.23 -13.47
N VAL A 41 -12.11 2.17 -12.75
CA VAL A 41 -13.53 2.16 -12.39
C VAL A 41 -14.15 3.54 -12.56
N VAL A 42 -15.43 3.56 -12.94
CA VAL A 42 -16.31 4.74 -12.90
C VAL A 42 -17.43 4.45 -11.91
N ASN A 43 -17.65 5.38 -10.97
CA ASN A 43 -18.70 5.29 -9.93
C ASN A 43 -18.70 3.91 -9.25
N GLY A 44 -17.59 3.57 -8.59
CA GLY A 44 -17.37 2.24 -8.04
C GLY A 44 -16.05 2.08 -7.29
N HIS A 45 -15.64 0.85 -7.03
CA HIS A 45 -14.45 0.53 -6.24
C HIS A 45 -13.51 -0.48 -6.91
N ILE A 46 -12.25 -0.46 -6.47
CA ILE A 46 -11.21 -1.42 -6.76
C ILE A 46 -10.52 -1.77 -5.43
N GLY A 47 -10.48 -3.05 -5.08
CA GLY A 47 -9.79 -3.55 -3.90
C GLY A 47 -8.89 -4.72 -4.24
N ALA A 48 -7.68 -4.74 -3.69
CA ALA A 48 -6.76 -5.87 -3.77
C ALA A 48 -6.08 -6.09 -2.43
N GLY A 49 -5.82 -7.35 -2.08
CA GLY A 49 -5.04 -7.68 -0.91
C GLY A 49 -4.43 -9.07 -0.98
N CYS A 50 -3.30 -9.24 -0.30
CA CYS A 50 -2.61 -10.51 -0.17
C CYS A 50 -2.21 -10.74 1.28
N GLY A 51 -2.49 -11.95 1.77
CA GLY A 51 -2.05 -12.44 3.08
C GLY A 51 -1.02 -13.55 2.93
N ARG A 52 0.07 -13.44 3.66
CA ARG A 52 1.07 -14.50 3.80
C ARG A 52 0.70 -15.43 4.95
N THR A 53 -0.05 -16.47 4.61
CA THR A 53 -0.60 -17.45 5.57
C THR A 53 0.40 -18.53 5.99
N ASP A 54 1.55 -18.64 5.32
CA ASP A 54 2.54 -19.71 5.55
C ASP A 54 3.95 -19.11 5.66
N SER A 55 4.70 -19.59 6.66
CA SER A 55 6.08 -19.14 6.97
C SER A 55 6.89 -20.25 7.62
N THR A 56 8.21 -20.10 7.63
CA THR A 56 9.08 -20.86 8.55
C THR A 56 9.58 -19.94 9.68
N GLY A 57 9.69 -20.47 10.90
CA GLY A 57 9.97 -19.67 12.10
C GLY A 57 11.27 -18.87 12.07
N MET A 58 12.21 -19.18 11.17
CA MET A 58 13.47 -18.43 11.01
C MET A 58 13.26 -17.06 10.33
N TYR A 59 12.16 -16.84 9.59
CA TYR A 59 11.95 -15.65 8.76
C TYR A 59 10.60 -14.99 8.95
N GLY A 60 10.07 -15.01 10.17
CA GLY A 60 8.77 -14.42 10.43
C GLY A 60 7.72 -15.43 10.82
N ASN A 61 6.67 -14.97 11.50
CA ASN A 61 5.45 -15.74 11.60
C ASN A 61 4.66 -15.54 10.30
N ALA A 62 3.77 -16.49 10.00
CA ALA A 62 2.67 -16.19 9.09
C ALA A 62 1.80 -15.06 9.67
N GLY A 63 1.07 -14.35 8.82
CA GLY A 63 0.16 -13.27 9.21
C GLY A 63 0.50 -11.90 8.61
N GLN A 64 1.49 -11.80 7.72
CA GLN A 64 1.74 -10.55 7.00
C GLN A 64 0.61 -10.29 6.01
N GLU A 65 0.17 -9.04 5.90
CA GLU A 65 -0.90 -8.64 5.00
C GLU A 65 -0.51 -7.36 4.27
N SER A 66 -0.87 -7.26 2.99
CA SER A 66 -0.83 -6.01 2.23
C SER A 66 -2.15 -5.84 1.51
N TRP A 67 -2.60 -4.59 1.40
CA TRP A 67 -3.83 -4.25 0.72
C TRP A 67 -3.79 -2.84 0.12
N SER A 68 -4.61 -2.63 -0.90
CA SER A 68 -4.85 -1.34 -1.54
C SER A 68 -6.30 -1.25 -1.97
N PHE A 69 -6.91 -0.09 -1.78
CA PHE A 69 -8.32 0.16 -2.04
C PHE A 69 -8.54 1.57 -2.57
N VAL A 70 -9.49 1.70 -3.49
CA VAL A 70 -10.06 2.99 -3.90
C VAL A 70 -11.54 2.80 -4.22
N GLU A 71 -12.37 3.72 -3.76
CA GLU A 71 -13.78 3.85 -4.10
C GLU A 71 -14.07 5.29 -4.52
N VAL A 72 -14.92 5.43 -5.52
CA VAL A 72 -15.41 6.71 -6.02
C VAL A 72 -16.93 6.64 -6.17
N TRP A 73 -17.66 7.58 -5.56
CA TRP A 73 -19.13 7.67 -5.70
C TRP A 73 -19.54 8.48 -6.94
N SER A 74 -18.62 9.30 -7.43
CA SER A 74 -18.73 10.10 -8.65
C SER A 74 -17.38 10.07 -9.39
N GLY A 75 -17.34 10.33 -10.70
CA GLY A 75 -16.07 10.39 -11.43
C GLY A 75 -15.41 9.02 -11.64
N SER A 76 -14.08 8.98 -11.61
CA SER A 76 -13.32 7.76 -11.92
C SER A 76 -12.08 7.57 -11.06
N ALA A 77 -11.68 6.32 -10.87
CA ALA A 77 -10.42 5.96 -10.23
C ALA A 77 -9.68 4.87 -11.00
N SER A 78 -8.35 4.89 -10.89
CA SER A 78 -7.44 3.88 -11.40
C SER A 78 -6.52 3.41 -10.28
N MET A 79 -6.18 2.12 -10.25
CA MET A 79 -5.27 1.54 -9.26
C MET A 79 -4.30 0.55 -9.88
N ALA A 80 -3.02 0.72 -9.57
CA ALA A 80 -1.96 -0.25 -9.79
C ALA A 80 -1.52 -0.84 -8.44
N TYR A 81 -1.69 -2.15 -8.28
CA TYR A 81 -1.25 -2.89 -7.11
C TYR A 81 -0.32 -4.03 -7.55
N ARG A 82 0.79 -4.18 -6.83
CA ARG A 82 1.72 -5.29 -7.00
C ARG A 82 2.19 -5.73 -5.64
N THR A 83 2.11 -7.03 -5.41
CA THR A 83 2.70 -7.66 -4.23
C THR A 83 3.45 -8.91 -4.63
N THR A 84 4.53 -9.18 -3.90
CA THR A 84 5.30 -10.40 -3.99
C THR A 84 5.53 -10.93 -2.59
N THR A 85 5.42 -12.24 -2.42
CA THR A 85 5.70 -12.86 -1.14
C THR A 85 6.40 -14.20 -1.33
N ASN A 86 7.15 -14.61 -0.33
CA ASN A 86 7.74 -15.92 -0.22
C ASN A 86 7.77 -16.30 1.26
N PHE A 87 8.44 -17.38 1.60
CA PHE A 87 8.57 -17.86 2.98
C PHE A 87 9.15 -16.86 4.01
N ALA A 88 9.79 -15.78 3.58
CA ALA A 88 10.54 -14.85 4.43
C ALA A 88 10.03 -13.41 4.49
N GLN A 89 9.31 -12.98 3.45
CA GLN A 89 8.89 -11.58 3.36
C GLN A 89 7.66 -11.38 2.47
N MET A 90 7.04 -10.23 2.65
CA MET A 90 6.05 -9.62 1.77
C MET A 90 6.61 -8.27 1.29
N VAL A 91 6.58 -8.04 -0.02
CA VAL A 91 7.16 -6.85 -0.66
C VAL A 91 6.23 -6.39 -1.77
N ASP A 92 5.77 -5.15 -1.65
CA ASP A 92 5.04 -4.43 -2.67
C ASP A 92 5.98 -3.47 -3.40
N ALA A 93 6.74 -3.99 -4.37
CA ALA A 93 7.66 -3.19 -5.18
C ALA A 93 6.91 -2.35 -6.24
N SER A 94 6.11 -1.40 -5.74
CA SER A 94 5.24 -0.50 -6.51
C SER A 94 6.03 0.46 -7.40
N TYR A 95 7.27 0.82 -7.05
CA TYR A 95 8.16 1.62 -7.89
C TYR A 95 8.41 1.00 -9.29
N GLY A 96 8.31 -0.33 -9.39
CA GLY A 96 8.47 -1.06 -10.66
C GLY A 96 7.14 -1.37 -11.36
N PHE A 97 6.00 -0.99 -10.79
CA PHE A 97 4.66 -1.30 -11.30
C PHE A 97 3.66 -0.21 -10.90
N GLN A 98 3.46 0.75 -11.81
CA GLN A 98 2.66 1.94 -11.60
C GLN A 98 1.71 2.17 -12.78
N LEU A 99 0.71 3.00 -12.55
CA LEU A 99 -0.13 3.57 -13.60
C LEU A 99 0.70 4.49 -14.51
N PRO A 100 0.22 4.77 -15.73
CA PRO A 100 0.78 5.85 -16.55
C PRO A 100 0.88 7.15 -15.75
N GLY A 101 2.03 7.82 -15.83
CA GLY A 101 2.33 9.00 -15.01
C GLY A 101 3.10 8.71 -13.72
N GLY A 102 3.28 7.43 -13.35
CA GLY A 102 4.11 7.03 -12.20
C GLY A 102 3.36 7.01 -10.88
N HIS A 103 2.04 6.80 -10.90
CA HIS A 103 1.18 6.80 -9.72
C HIS A 103 0.68 5.39 -9.34
N ASN A 104 0.37 5.17 -8.06
CA ASN A 104 -0.24 3.91 -7.63
C ASN A 104 -1.77 3.98 -7.63
N ILE A 105 -2.34 5.09 -7.18
CA ILE A 105 -3.77 5.37 -7.28
C ILE A 105 -3.95 6.76 -7.88
N VAL A 106 -4.88 6.88 -8.82
CA VAL A 106 -5.32 8.17 -9.39
C VAL A 106 -6.82 8.24 -9.29
N VAL A 107 -7.33 9.35 -8.76
CA VAL A 107 -8.74 9.70 -8.66
C VAL A 107 -8.98 10.99 -9.45
N ILE A 108 -10.06 11.04 -10.24
CA ILE A 108 -10.38 12.18 -11.10
C ILE A 108 -11.80 12.65 -10.84
N ASP A 109 -11.92 13.91 -10.41
CA ASP A 109 -13.17 14.67 -10.24
C ASP A 109 -14.29 13.86 -9.56
N ALA A 110 -13.96 13.33 -8.37
CA ALA A 110 -14.76 12.37 -7.64
C ALA A 110 -15.00 12.79 -6.19
N ASP A 111 -16.07 12.28 -5.59
CA ASP A 111 -16.12 12.01 -4.16
C ASP A 111 -15.48 10.63 -3.94
N TYR A 112 -14.47 10.54 -3.09
CA TYR A 112 -13.60 9.37 -3.03
C TYR A 112 -13.22 8.95 -1.62
N GLU A 113 -12.88 7.67 -1.52
CA GLU A 113 -12.15 7.05 -0.42
C GLU A 113 -11.00 6.25 -1.03
N LEU A 114 -9.81 6.34 -0.45
CA LEU A 114 -8.67 5.51 -0.83
C LEU A 114 -7.87 5.10 0.39
N GLY A 115 -7.23 3.95 0.29
CA GLY A 115 -6.41 3.43 1.36
C GLY A 115 -5.37 2.44 0.88
N ARG A 116 -4.32 2.30 1.67
CA ARG A 116 -3.27 1.32 1.46
C ARG A 116 -2.64 0.95 2.78
N GLY A 117 -2.26 -0.31 2.97
CA GLY A 117 -1.57 -0.71 4.18
C GLY A 117 -0.75 -1.98 4.05
N ILE A 118 0.11 -2.17 5.04
CA ILE A 118 0.91 -3.39 5.24
C ILE A 118 1.01 -3.70 6.74
N ASP A 119 0.99 -4.98 7.09
CA ASP A 119 1.12 -5.52 8.44
C ASP A 119 2.18 -6.63 8.45
N ASP A 120 3.04 -6.66 9.47
CA ASP A 120 4.11 -7.66 9.59
C ASP A 120 3.70 -8.95 10.32
N GLY A 121 2.46 -9.03 10.81
CA GLY A 121 1.89 -10.11 11.60
C GLY A 121 2.45 -10.21 13.02
N ARG A 122 3.17 -9.18 13.49
CA ARG A 122 3.94 -9.16 14.75
C ARG A 122 3.77 -7.85 15.53
N GLY A 123 2.75 -7.07 15.19
CA GLY A 123 2.41 -5.84 15.90
C GLY A 123 3.09 -4.60 15.34
N ASN A 124 3.74 -4.70 14.18
CA ASN A 124 4.11 -3.52 13.40
C ASN A 124 3.22 -3.43 12.16
N SER A 125 2.67 -2.26 11.90
CA SER A 125 1.80 -2.02 10.76
C SER A 125 1.94 -0.59 10.25
N SER A 126 1.49 -0.35 9.03
CA SER A 126 1.36 0.98 8.49
C SER A 126 0.18 1.04 7.54
N TRP A 127 -0.56 2.14 7.61
CA TRP A 127 -1.64 2.38 6.69
C TRP A 127 -1.79 3.86 6.38
N LEU A 128 -2.31 4.11 5.19
CA LEU A 128 -2.74 5.41 4.72
C LEU A 128 -4.23 5.32 4.42
N TYR A 129 -4.94 6.36 4.83
CA TYR A 129 -6.35 6.57 4.53
C TYR A 129 -6.54 8.01 4.04
N ALA A 130 -7.31 8.18 2.97
CA ALA A 130 -7.75 9.51 2.54
C ALA A 130 -9.16 9.44 1.98
N GLU A 131 -9.96 10.45 2.30
CA GLU A 131 -11.28 10.67 1.72
C GLU A 131 -11.43 12.14 1.35
N GLY A 132 -12.27 12.44 0.35
CA GLY A 132 -12.49 13.82 -0.03
C GLY A 132 -13.23 13.98 -1.35
N THR A 133 -13.15 15.20 -1.88
CA THR A 133 -13.74 15.60 -3.15
C THR A 133 -12.68 16.12 -4.11
N GLY A 134 -12.91 15.98 -5.41
CA GLY A 134 -12.01 16.45 -6.47
C GLY A 134 -11.10 15.33 -6.99
N SER A 135 -9.84 15.66 -7.25
CA SER A 135 -8.87 14.72 -7.82
C SER A 135 -7.79 14.42 -6.79
N ALA A 136 -7.26 13.20 -6.78
CA ALA A 136 -6.17 12.80 -5.89
C ALA A 136 -5.18 11.85 -6.56
N THR A 137 -3.93 11.91 -6.14
CA THR A 137 -2.89 10.95 -6.51
C THR A 137 -2.23 10.41 -5.25
N LEU A 138 -2.01 9.10 -5.21
CA LEU A 138 -1.26 8.43 -4.17
C LEU A 138 -0.12 7.64 -4.79
N ASP A 139 1.07 7.89 -4.25
CA ASP A 139 2.30 7.20 -4.57
C ASP A 139 2.84 6.55 -3.31
N CYS A 140 2.87 5.22 -3.26
CA CYS A 140 3.54 4.45 -2.21
C CYS A 140 4.52 3.50 -2.89
N MET A 141 5.78 3.90 -2.93
CA MET A 141 6.80 3.27 -3.79
C MET A 141 7.17 1.85 -3.39
N SER A 142 7.34 1.60 -2.10
CA SER A 142 7.54 0.26 -1.57
C SER A 142 6.80 0.10 -0.26
N ALA A 143 6.25 -1.08 -0.03
CA ALA A 143 5.79 -1.51 1.29
C ALA A 143 6.37 -2.90 1.57
N GLU A 144 7.13 -3.05 2.65
CA GLU A 144 7.90 -4.26 2.93
C GLU A 144 7.74 -4.71 4.36
N ALA A 145 7.45 -5.99 4.54
CA ALA A 145 7.47 -6.66 5.81
C ALA A 145 8.41 -7.87 5.71
N SER A 146 9.56 -7.81 6.38
CA SER A 146 10.53 -8.90 6.41
C SER A 146 10.68 -9.44 7.85
N GLY A 147 10.72 -10.76 8.03
CA GLY A 147 10.58 -11.36 9.37
C GLY A 147 11.74 -11.14 10.35
N VAL A 148 12.71 -10.28 10.04
CA VAL A 148 13.90 -10.00 10.85
C VAL A 148 14.11 -8.51 11.12
N TRP A 149 13.43 -7.62 10.38
CA TRP A 149 13.67 -6.16 10.43
C TRP A 149 12.37 -5.39 10.34
N ALA A 150 12.46 -4.08 10.57
CA ALA A 150 11.37 -3.13 10.51
C ALA A 150 10.45 -3.32 9.30
N LEU A 151 9.19 -2.95 9.49
CA LEU A 151 8.25 -2.69 8.42
C LEU A 151 8.63 -1.35 7.77
N GLU A 152 8.68 -1.33 6.43
CA GLU A 152 8.89 -0.12 5.65
C GLU A 152 7.64 0.19 4.84
N PHE A 153 7.23 1.45 4.79
CA PHE A 153 6.05 1.88 4.06
C PHE A 153 6.32 3.19 3.33
N GLY A 154 6.08 3.20 2.02
CA GLY A 154 6.28 4.36 1.16
C GLY A 154 7.72 4.66 0.76
N ARG A 155 8.69 3.81 1.12
CA ARG A 155 10.11 4.07 0.83
C ARG A 155 10.42 3.95 -0.66
N GLY A 156 11.18 4.91 -1.19
CA GLY A 156 11.73 4.90 -2.54
C GLY A 156 12.85 3.88 -2.73
N ALA A 157 13.17 3.57 -3.98
CA ALA A 157 14.25 2.65 -4.34
C ALA A 157 15.07 3.20 -5.51
N GLY A 158 16.39 3.29 -5.37
CA GLY A 158 17.26 3.75 -6.47
C GLY A 158 16.94 5.18 -6.91
N CYS A 159 16.41 5.35 -8.13
CA CYS A 159 16.02 6.65 -8.68
C CYS A 159 14.55 7.02 -8.43
N TYR A 160 13.76 6.14 -7.82
CA TYR A 160 12.36 6.39 -7.47
C TYR A 160 12.31 7.13 -6.14
N THR A 161 11.63 8.28 -6.11
CA THR A 161 11.45 9.13 -4.93
C THR A 161 10.51 8.51 -3.93
N ASP A 162 10.61 8.86 -2.65
CA ASP A 162 9.70 8.38 -1.61
C ASP A 162 8.23 8.77 -1.85
N ALA A 163 7.35 8.21 -1.03
CA ALA A 163 5.91 8.28 -1.16
C ALA A 163 5.31 9.69 -1.05
N ASN A 164 4.35 10.00 -1.91
CA ASN A 164 3.73 11.32 -2.01
C ASN A 164 2.21 11.20 -2.14
N PHE A 165 1.50 12.19 -1.61
CA PHE A 165 0.07 12.32 -1.76
C PHE A 165 -0.27 13.75 -2.17
N SER A 166 -1.17 13.90 -3.14
CA SER A 166 -1.71 15.19 -3.51
C SER A 166 -3.21 15.09 -3.80
N ALA A 167 -3.95 16.12 -3.41
CA ALA A 167 -5.38 16.21 -3.64
C ALA A 167 -5.80 17.65 -3.94
N THR A 168 -6.85 17.80 -4.76
CA THR A 168 -7.62 19.04 -4.90
C THR A 168 -8.86 18.99 -4.00
N GLY A 169 -9.71 20.02 -4.05
CA GLY A 169 -10.98 20.01 -3.31
C GLY A 169 -10.81 20.06 -1.79
N SER A 170 -11.59 19.28 -1.06
CA SER A 170 -11.57 19.23 0.41
C SER A 170 -11.66 17.80 0.90
N GLY A 171 -11.05 17.50 2.04
CA GLY A 171 -11.07 16.15 2.56
C GLY A 171 -10.20 15.95 3.79
N HIS A 172 -9.91 14.68 4.03
CA HIS A 172 -9.11 14.16 5.12
C HIS A 172 -7.98 13.31 4.58
N PHE A 173 -6.81 13.43 5.18
CA PHE A 173 -5.66 12.57 4.93
C PHE A 173 -5.08 12.11 6.27
N ALA A 174 -4.83 10.81 6.38
CA ALA A 174 -4.11 10.23 7.49
C ALA A 174 -3.12 9.18 7.01
N VAL A 175 -1.91 9.20 7.56
CA VAL A 175 -0.96 8.10 7.48
C VAL A 175 -0.49 7.77 8.88
N THR A 176 -0.50 6.49 9.23
CA THR A 176 -0.18 6.00 10.56
C THR A 176 0.78 4.83 10.46
N GLY A 177 1.80 4.84 11.32
CA GLY A 177 2.60 3.67 11.61
C GLY A 177 2.36 3.23 13.05
N GLU A 178 2.37 1.92 13.26
CA GLU A 178 2.40 1.31 14.58
C GLU A 178 3.64 0.43 14.68
N GLY A 179 4.42 0.62 15.76
CA GLY A 179 5.62 -0.16 16.01
C GLY A 179 5.79 -0.44 17.50
N ASN A 180 6.24 -1.65 17.84
CA ASN A 180 6.52 -2.07 19.22
C ASN A 180 7.66 -1.27 19.88
N ASN A 181 8.68 -0.92 19.10
CA ASN A 181 9.95 -0.31 19.53
C ASN A 181 10.18 1.07 18.91
N GLY A 182 9.44 1.42 17.86
CA GLY A 182 9.46 2.77 17.32
C GLY A 182 8.76 2.91 15.98
N VAL A 183 8.39 4.16 15.69
CA VAL A 183 7.88 4.58 14.38
C VAL A 183 8.65 5.82 13.99
N THR A 184 9.13 5.88 12.74
CA THR A 184 9.83 7.06 12.21
C THR A 184 9.27 7.41 10.85
N PHE A 185 8.79 8.64 10.67
CA PHE A 185 8.52 9.20 9.34
C PHE A 185 9.81 9.81 8.80
N ASN A 186 10.39 9.15 7.80
CA ASN A 186 11.76 9.43 7.33
C ASN A 186 11.85 10.82 6.68
N GLY A 187 10.90 11.17 5.82
CA GLY A 187 10.88 12.46 5.13
C GLY A 187 10.60 13.67 6.01
N LEU A 188 9.97 13.44 7.17
CA LEU A 188 9.60 14.51 8.10
C LEU A 188 10.52 14.61 9.32
N GLY A 189 11.37 13.60 9.55
CA GLY A 189 12.29 13.57 10.69
C GLY A 189 11.59 13.48 12.06
N ILE A 190 10.36 12.96 12.11
CA ILE A 190 9.60 12.73 13.35
C ILE A 190 9.64 11.25 13.73
N SER A 191 9.80 10.97 15.02
CA SER A 191 9.86 9.59 15.53
C SER A 191 9.25 9.43 16.92
N SER A 192 8.85 8.20 17.23
CA SER A 192 8.40 7.74 18.55
C SER A 192 9.17 6.47 18.96
N GLY A 193 9.30 6.22 20.27
CA GLY A 193 9.98 5.03 20.82
C GLY A 193 9.08 3.79 20.95
N GLY A 194 7.91 3.78 20.30
CA GLY A 194 6.93 2.71 20.30
C GLY A 194 5.48 3.24 20.29
N GLY A 195 4.51 2.36 20.02
CA GLY A 195 3.10 2.71 19.87
C GLY A 195 2.78 3.22 18.47
N SER A 196 1.82 4.14 18.39
CA SER A 196 1.32 4.71 17.14
C SER A 196 1.86 6.13 16.92
N LEU A 197 2.23 6.44 15.68
CA LEU A 197 2.56 7.79 15.23
C LEU A 197 1.82 8.06 13.92
N SER A 198 1.10 9.20 13.88
CA SER A 198 0.26 9.56 12.73
C SER A 198 0.54 10.98 12.26
N ILE A 199 0.41 11.19 10.95
CA ILE A 199 0.26 12.51 10.33
C ILE A 199 -1.18 12.60 9.86
N ILE A 200 -1.87 13.66 10.27
CA ILE A 200 -3.28 13.86 9.95
C ILE A 200 -3.46 15.29 9.43
N ALA A 201 -4.23 15.43 8.36
CA ALA A 201 -4.59 16.72 7.79
C ALA A 201 -6.05 16.72 7.33
N ASP A 202 -6.84 17.63 7.89
CA ASP A 202 -8.11 18.06 7.32
C ASP A 202 -7.85 19.31 6.48
N TYR A 203 -8.30 19.30 5.23
CA TYR A 203 -7.94 20.34 4.27
C TYR A 203 -9.12 20.88 3.48
N VAL A 204 -8.99 22.15 3.09
CA VAL A 204 -9.93 22.85 2.21
C VAL A 204 -9.11 23.56 1.13
N ASN A 205 -9.45 23.34 -0.14
CA ASN A 205 -8.74 23.81 -1.33
C ASN A 205 -7.41 23.09 -1.62
N GLY A 206 -7.42 21.77 -1.43
CA GLY A 206 -6.33 20.86 -1.76
C GLY A 206 -5.31 20.67 -0.63
N PHE A 207 -4.50 19.63 -0.79
CA PHE A 207 -3.44 19.24 0.12
C PHE A 207 -2.34 18.51 -0.63
N SER A 208 -1.10 18.66 -0.18
CA SER A 208 0.02 17.87 -0.69
C SER A 208 1.01 17.60 0.42
N ILE A 209 1.48 16.37 0.50
CA ILE A 209 2.56 15.96 1.36
C ILE A 209 3.57 15.15 0.54
N GLY A 210 4.82 15.57 0.63
CA GLY A 210 5.94 14.85 0.06
C GLY A 210 6.61 13.99 1.13
N ASP A 211 7.14 12.84 0.71
CA ASP A 211 7.86 11.87 1.53
C ASP A 211 7.18 11.59 2.89
N TYR A 212 5.99 11.00 2.82
CA TYR A 212 5.33 10.45 4.01
C TYR A 212 5.88 9.06 4.39
N SER A 213 7.00 8.63 3.80
CA SER A 213 7.55 7.31 4.04
C SER A 213 7.86 7.10 5.51
N LEU A 214 7.65 5.89 6.00
CA LEU A 214 7.85 5.56 7.39
C LEU A 214 8.43 4.17 7.59
N THR A 215 9.02 3.99 8.76
CA THR A 215 9.58 2.71 9.22
C THR A 215 9.05 2.42 10.62
N ALA A 216 8.57 1.20 10.85
CA ALA A 216 8.04 0.74 12.13
C ALA A 216 8.77 -0.51 12.64
N TRP A 217 9.10 -0.55 13.93
CA TRP A 217 9.98 -1.54 14.58
C TRP A 217 9.31 -2.22 15.75
#